data_AF-A0A5C8SKS6-F1
#
_entry.id   AF-A0A5C8SKS6-F1
#
_cell.length_a   1.000
_cell.length_b   1.000
_cell.length_c   1.000
_cell.angle_alpha   90.00
_cell.angle_beta   90.00
_cell.angle_gamma   90.00
#
_symmetry.space_group_name_H-M   'P 1'
#
loop_
_entity.id
_entity.type
_entity.pdbx_description
1 polymer ?
#
loop_
_entity_poly.entity_id
_entity_poly.type
_entity_poly.pdbx_seq_one_letter_code
_entity_poly.pdbx_strand_id
1 'polypeptide(L)'
;MDTTVEVWADALERLTPNTPGHADRFDLVLDRLEAAVVRRGDLILILDHIAGRLQRRGRPGHDALVAGIRKRQGRCAARGIVSVDGT
;
A
#
# COMPACT_ATOMS: atom_id res chain seq x y z
N MET A 1 -4.98 -0.54 -18.06
CA MET A 1 -4.66 -0.72 -16.64
C MET A 1 -3.26 -1.28 -16.58
N ASP A 2 -2.35 -0.62 -15.87
CA ASP A 2 -0.92 -0.93 -15.87
C ASP A 2 -0.68 -2.31 -15.25
N THR A 3 -0.12 -3.25 -16.01
CA THR A 3 0.12 -4.65 -15.59
C THR A 3 0.90 -4.72 -14.27
N THR A 4 1.72 -3.71 -13.98
CA THR A 4 2.51 -3.58 -12.76
C THR A 4 1.64 -3.48 -11.51
N VAL A 5 0.54 -2.72 -11.57
CA VAL A 5 -0.36 -2.49 -10.42
C VAL A 5 -1.06 -3.78 -10.01
N GLU A 6 -1.51 -4.56 -11.00
CA GLU A 6 -2.17 -5.84 -10.74
C GLU A 6 -1.19 -6.85 -10.13
N VAL A 7 0.08 -6.85 -10.54
CA VAL A 7 1.13 -7.71 -9.92
C VAL A 7 1.32 -7.37 -8.44
N TRP A 8 1.35 -6.08 -8.08
CA TRP A 8 1.45 -5.66 -6.67
C TRP A 8 0.19 -6.00 -5.86
N ALA A 9 -0.99 -5.83 -6.47
CA ALA A 9 -2.26 -6.21 -5.85
C ALA A 9 -2.30 -7.71 -5.56
N ASP A 10 -1.92 -8.54 -6.53
CA ASP A 10 -1.84 -10.00 -6.37
C ASP A 10 -0.78 -10.41 -5.34
N ALA A 11 0.37 -9.73 -5.29
CA ALA A 11 1.40 -9.99 -4.29
C ALA A 11 0.90 -9.71 -2.86
N LEU A 12 0.16 -8.61 -2.66
CA LEU A 12 -0.45 -8.26 -1.38
C LEU A 12 -1.62 -9.20 -1.03
N GLU A 13 -2.43 -9.58 -1.99
CA GLU A 13 -3.56 -10.52 -1.81
C GLU A 13 -3.09 -11.94 -1.43
N ARG A 14 -1.89 -12.34 -1.88
CA ARG A 14 -1.26 -13.62 -1.48
C ARG A 14 -0.71 -13.60 -0.06
N LEU A 15 -0.59 -12.45 0.59
CA LEU A 15 -0.16 -12.39 1.99
C LEU A 15 -1.30 -12.88 2.89
N THR A 16 -1.16 -14.10 3.39
CA THR A 16 -2.12 -14.67 4.34
C THR A 16 -1.97 -14.02 5.72
N PRO A 17 -3.03 -13.47 6.31
CA PRO A 17 -3.01 -12.77 7.61
C PRO A 17 -2.59 -13.68 8.78
N ASN A 18 -2.74 -15.00 8.63
CA ASN A 18 -2.47 -15.99 9.67
C ASN A 18 -1.04 -16.56 9.65
N THR A 19 -0.15 -16.02 8.82
CA THR A 19 1.24 -16.50 8.74
C THR A 19 2.15 -15.67 9.65
N PRO A 20 3.03 -16.29 10.47
CA PRO A 20 4.01 -15.54 11.24
C PRO A 20 4.89 -14.68 10.32
N GLY A 21 5.15 -13.44 10.72
CA GLY A 21 5.86 -12.45 9.89
C GLY A 21 5.00 -11.83 8.77
N HIS A 22 3.67 -11.98 8.82
CA HIS A 22 2.76 -11.34 7.88
C HIS A 22 2.95 -9.83 7.82
N ALA A 23 3.00 -9.16 8.99
CA ALA A 23 3.15 -7.71 9.07
C ALA A 23 4.48 -7.23 8.45
N ASP A 24 5.61 -7.88 8.77
CA ASP A 24 6.91 -7.55 8.19
C ASP A 24 6.94 -7.75 6.66
N ARG A 25 6.35 -8.84 6.17
CA ARG A 25 6.26 -9.10 4.72
C ARG A 25 5.36 -8.07 4.02
N PHE A 26 4.28 -7.68 4.67
CA PHE A 26 3.39 -6.64 4.17
C PHE A 26 4.10 -5.30 4.05
N ASP A 27 4.82 -4.87 5.10
CA ASP A 27 5.62 -3.64 5.05
C ASP A 27 6.72 -3.71 4.00
N LEU A 28 7.40 -4.86 3.86
CA LEU A 28 8.42 -5.05 2.82
C LEU A 28 7.85 -4.91 1.40
N VAL A 29 6.67 -5.46 1.14
CA VAL A 29 6.01 -5.32 -0.18
C VAL A 29 5.62 -3.87 -0.44
N LEU A 30 5.12 -3.16 0.57
CA LEU A 30 4.81 -1.73 0.46
C LEU A 30 6.06 -0.88 0.24
N ASP A 31 7.17 -1.17 0.93
CA ASP A 31 8.44 -0.46 0.72
C ASP A 31 8.98 -0.67 -0.69
N ARG A 32 8.88 -1.89 -1.22
CA ARG A 32 9.28 -2.16 -2.62
C ARG A 32 8.39 -1.45 -3.62
N LEU A 33 7.08 -1.37 -3.35
CA LEU A 33 6.16 -0.60 -4.17
C LEU A 33 6.50 0.89 -4.13
N GLU A 34 6.77 1.45 -2.95
CA GLU A 34 7.19 2.85 -2.76
C GLU A 34 8.50 3.14 -3.52
N ALA A 35 9.46 2.21 -3.51
CA ALA A 35 10.72 2.34 -4.25
C ALA A 35 10.55 2.20 -5.77
N ALA A 36 9.59 1.39 -6.23
CA ALA A 36 9.32 1.19 -7.66
C ALA A 36 8.53 2.35 -8.28
N VAL A 37 7.74 3.08 -7.47
CA VAL A 37 6.90 4.17 -7.94
C VAL A 37 7.58 5.52 -7.75
N VAL A 38 8.05 6.10 -8.85
CA VAL A 38 8.80 7.36 -8.85
C VAL A 38 7.98 8.55 -8.32
N ARG A 39 6.68 8.59 -8.63
CA ARG A 39 5.80 9.71 -8.27
C ARG A 39 4.88 9.34 -7.13
N ARG A 40 4.97 10.11 -6.05
CA ARG A 40 4.17 9.91 -4.83
C ARG A 40 2.65 9.97 -5.07
N GLY A 41 2.20 10.83 -5.98
CA GLY A 41 0.78 10.89 -6.38
C GLY A 41 0.32 9.57 -7.01
N ASP A 42 1.16 8.98 -7.86
CA ASP A 42 0.87 7.70 -8.50
C ASP A 42 0.86 6.58 -7.44
N LEU A 43 1.76 6.64 -6.44
CA LEU A 43 1.76 5.69 -5.33
C LEU A 43 0.45 5.74 -4.53
N ILE A 44 -0.08 6.93 -4.23
CA ILE A 44 -1.36 7.08 -3.53
C ILE A 44 -2.49 6.44 -4.33
N LEU A 45 -2.55 6.67 -5.65
CA LEU A 45 -3.57 6.11 -6.54
C LEU A 45 -3.45 4.58 -6.63
N ILE A 46 -2.24 4.05 -6.70
CA ILE A 46 -1.99 2.59 -6.72
C ILE A 46 -2.45 1.95 -5.41
N LEU A 47 -2.09 2.55 -4.28
CA LEU A 47 -2.52 2.10 -2.96
C LEU A 47 -4.06 2.14 -2.82
N ASP A 48 -4.71 3.19 -3.34
CA ASP A 48 -6.17 3.31 -3.32
C ASP A 48 -6.84 2.21 -4.14
N HIS A 49 -6.35 1.95 -5.35
CA HIS A 49 -6.84 0.89 -6.22
C HIS A 49 -6.72 -0.49 -5.55
N ILE A 50 -5.57 -0.78 -4.93
CA ILE A 50 -5.34 -2.04 -4.21
C ILE A 50 -6.31 -2.16 -3.03
N ALA A 51 -6.45 -1.11 -2.21
CA ALA A 51 -7.40 -1.10 -1.09
C ALA A 51 -8.84 -1.30 -1.57
N GLY A 52 -9.24 -0.67 -2.67
CA GLY A 52 -10.55 -0.85 -3.29
C GLY A 52 -10.78 -2.27 -3.81
N ARG A 53 -9.76 -2.91 -4.38
CA ARG A 53 -9.82 -4.32 -4.80
C ARG A 53 -9.96 -5.26 -3.59
N LEU A 54 -9.16 -5.07 -2.54
CA LEU A 54 -9.22 -5.89 -1.33
C LEU A 54 -10.58 -5.77 -0.62
N GLN A 55 -11.12 -4.55 -0.51
CA GLN A 55 -12.47 -4.31 0.03
C GLN A 55 -13.55 -5.01 -0.78
N ARG A 56 -13.50 -4.94 -2.12
CA ARG A 56 -14.46 -5.64 -3.00
C ARG A 56 -14.43 -7.16 -2.86
N ARG A 57 -13.27 -7.74 -2.51
CA ARG A 57 -13.12 -9.18 -2.29
C ARG A 57 -13.67 -9.65 -0.94
N GLY A 58 -13.74 -8.77 0.07
CA GLY A 58 -14.42 -9.02 1.34
C GLY A 58 -13.92 -10.24 2.13
N ARG A 59 -12.66 -10.67 1.94
CA ARG A 59 -12.13 -11.84 2.65
C ARG A 59 -11.66 -11.47 4.06
N PRO A 60 -11.79 -12.39 5.03
CA PRO A 60 -11.26 -12.17 6.38
C PRO A 60 -9.74 -11.90 6.34
N GLY A 61 -9.34 -10.79 6.96
CA GLY A 61 -7.97 -10.28 6.98
C GLY A 61 -7.62 -9.26 5.89
N HIS A 62 -8.50 -9.02 4.92
CA HIS A 62 -8.35 -7.89 3.99
C HIS A 62 -8.48 -6.56 4.72
N ASP A 63 -9.27 -6.47 5.80
CA ASP A 63 -9.41 -5.23 6.59
C ASP A 63 -8.08 -4.79 7.20
N ALA A 64 -7.27 -5.74 7.67
CA ALA A 64 -5.93 -5.45 8.20
C ALA A 64 -5.00 -4.93 7.11
N LEU A 65 -5.04 -5.54 5.92
CA LEU A 65 -4.29 -5.08 4.75
C LEU A 65 -4.73 -3.67 4.32
N VAL A 66 -6.04 -3.41 4.26
CA VAL A 66 -6.61 -2.10 3.91
C VAL A 66 -6.22 -1.04 4.93
N ALA A 67 -6.27 -1.36 6.23
CA ALA A 67 -5.83 -0.46 7.29
C ALA A 67 -4.32 -0.14 7.16
N GLY A 68 -3.49 -1.13 6.86
CA GLY A 68 -2.06 -0.96 6.61
C GLY A 68 -1.78 -0.07 5.40
N ILE A 69 -2.52 -0.28 4.29
CA ILE A 69 -2.44 0.54 3.09
C ILE A 69 -2.83 2.00 3.41
N ARG A 70 -3.93 2.23 4.11
CA ARG A 70 -4.38 3.57 4.50
C ARG A 70 -3.40 4.28 5.42
N LYS A 71 -2.79 3.55 6.36
CA LYS A 71 -1.71 4.08 7.22
C LYS A 71 -0.50 4.52 6.38
N ARG A 72 -0.12 3.72 5.39
CA ARG A 72 0.98 4.05 4.46
C ARG A 72 0.63 5.25 3.57
N GLN A 73 -0.60 5.35 3.07
CA GLN A 73 -1.10 6.54 2.37
C GLN A 73 -1.02 7.79 3.24
N GLY A 74 -1.41 7.73 4.52
CA GLY A 74 -1.28 8.85 5.45
C GLY A 74 0.17 9.32 5.63
N ARG A 75 1.12 8.40 5.77
CA ARG A 75 2.57 8.72 5.78
C ARG A 75 3.01 9.32 4.44
N CYS A 76 2.52 8.76 3.33
CA CYS A 76 2.69 9.27 1.96
C CYS A 76 1.83 10.49 1.63
N ALA A 77 1.06 11.05 2.56
CA ALA A 77 0.51 12.40 2.45
C ALA A 77 1.36 13.37 3.30
N ALA A 78 1.61 13.00 4.56
CA ALA A 78 2.34 13.80 5.56
C ALA A 78 3.77 14.20 5.13
N ARG A 79 4.60 13.30 4.57
CA ARG A 79 5.97 13.65 4.07
C ARG A 79 6.04 14.72 2.96
N GLY A 80 4.91 15.19 2.41
CA GLY A 80 4.86 16.28 1.43
C GLY A 80 4.15 17.52 1.96
N ILE A 81 3.61 17.44 3.17
CA ILE A 81 3.14 18.60 3.95
C ILE A 81 4.32 19.22 4.72
N VAL A 82 5.48 18.55 4.79
CA VAL A 82 6.75 19.18 5.17
C VAL A 82 7.21 20.07 4.00
N SER A 83 6.43 21.11 3.71
CA SER A 83 6.95 22.32 3.08
C SER A 83 7.89 22.97 4.08
N VAL A 84 9.16 23.03 3.70
CA VAL A 84 9.96 24.25 3.68
C VAL A 84 9.33 25.39 4.50
N ASP A 85 9.62 25.45 5.78
CA ASP A 85 9.45 26.67 6.56
C ASP A 85 10.74 26.88 7.36
N GLY A 86 11.37 28.03 7.13
CA GLY A 86 12.34 28.62 8.04
C GLY A 86 13.81 28.59 7.62
N THR A 87 14.17 29.56 6.78
CA THR A 87 15.46 30.32 6.70
C THR A 87 16.77 29.59 6.42
#